data_AF-A0AAW8EKZ1-F1
#
_entry.id   AF-A0AAW8EKZ1-F1
#
_cell.length_a   1.000
_cell.length_b   1.000
_cell.length_c   1.000
_cell.angle_alpha   90.00
_cell.angle_beta   90.00
_cell.angle_gamma   90.00
#
_symmetry.space_group_name_H-M   'P 1'
#
loop_
_entity.id
_entity.type
_entity.pdbx_description
1 polymer ?
#
loop_
_entity_poly.entity_id
_entity_poly.type
_entity_poly.pdbx_seq_one_letter_code
_entity_poly.pdbx_strand_id
1 'polypeptide(L)' 'MLTIFQKATILSKAGFEVPACPAEDASAGAVSQKMHDWAKAIETLYVSYVAARAAKSLRDAEESRQTDMLRRLSLSAWAA' A
#
# COMPACT_ATOMS: atom_id res chain seq x y z
N MET A 1 7.00 3.78 -13.40
CA MET A 1 6.40 2.50 -12.95
C MET A 1 7.33 1.90 -11.90
N LEU A 2 6.83 1.46 -10.75
CA LEU A 2 7.67 0.91 -9.67
C LEU A 2 8.18 -0.49 -10.03
N THR A 3 9.43 -0.79 -9.67
CA THR A 3 9.99 -2.14 -9.83
C THR A 3 9.44 -3.09 -8.75
N ILE A 4 9.52 -4.40 -8.99
CA ILE A 4 9.06 -5.41 -8.02
C ILE A 4 9.82 -5.29 -6.67
N PHE A 5 11.12 -5.01 -6.71
CA PHE A 5 11.92 -4.79 -5.50
C PHE A 5 11.50 -3.53 -4.74
N GLN A 6 11.13 -2.46 -5.45
CA GLN A 6 10.58 -1.25 -4.83
C GLN A 6 9.24 -1.54 -4.16
N LYS A 7 8.36 -2.32 -4.80
CA LYS A 7 7.08 -2.76 -4.21
C LYS A 7 7.30 -3.61 -2.96
N ALA A 8 8.23 -4.57 -3.00
CA ALA A 8 8.61 -5.38 -1.85
C ALA A 8 9.13 -4.52 -0.68
N THR A 9 9.97 -3.51 -0.97
CA THR A 9 10.48 -2.57 0.05
C THR A 9 9.36 -1.76 0.69
N ILE A 10 8.39 -1.28 -0.11
CA ILE A 10 7.23 -0.54 0.39
C ILE A 10 6.38 -1.44 1.29
N LEU A 11 6.12 -2.68 0.87
CA LEU A 11 5.35 -3.65 1.65
C LEU A 11 6.00 -3.96 2.99
N SER A 12 7.32 -4.19 3.01
CA SER A 12 8.06 -4.42 4.24
C SER A 12 7.96 -3.23 5.21
N LYS A 13 8.11 -2.00 4.71
CA LYS A 13 7.93 -0.78 5.52
C LYS A 13 6.50 -0.60 6.02
N ALA A 14 5.51 -1.09 5.28
CA ALA A 14 4.11 -1.09 5.67
C ALA A 14 3.74 -2.23 6.65
N GLY A 15 4.70 -3.10 7.00
CA GLY A 15 4.49 -4.21 7.93
C GLY A 15 3.89 -5.48 7.31
N PHE A 16 3.84 -5.58 5.98
CA PHE A 16 3.41 -6.81 5.30
C PHE A 16 4.54 -7.85 5.34
N GLU A 17 4.18 -9.12 5.48
CA GLU A 17 5.12 -10.24 5.33
C GLU A 17 5.51 -10.38 3.86
N VAL A 18 6.76 -10.05 3.56
CA VAL A 18 7.32 -10.11 2.21
C VAL A 18 8.09 -11.43 2.04
N PRO A 19 7.73 -12.28 1.07
CA PRO A 19 8.47 -13.52 0.80
C PRO A 19 9.94 -13.24 0.49
N ALA A 20 10.83 -14.11 0.98
CA ALA A 20 12.26 -14.02 0.69
C ALA A 20 12.52 -14.10 -0.83
N CYS A 21 13.40 -13.24 -1.33
CA CYS A 21 13.81 -13.26 -2.72
C CYS A 21 14.53 -14.59 -3.01
N PRO A 22 14.16 -15.35 -4.05
CA PRO A 22 14.87 -16.56 -4.42
C PRO A 22 16.31 -16.22 -4.84
N ALA A 23 17.29 -16.90 -4.25
CA ALA A 23 18.70 -16.80 -4.65
C ALA A 23 18.96 -17.59 -5.95
N GLU A 24 20.03 -17.24 -6.66
CA GLU A 24 20.42 -17.80 -7.97
C GLU A 24 20.98 -19.24 -7.89
N ASP A 25 20.76 -19.96 -6.79
CA ASP A 25 21.44 -21.23 -6.48
C ASP A 25 20.84 -22.46 -7.18
N ALA A 26 20.01 -22.28 -8.21
CA ALA A 26 19.42 -23.38 -8.97
C ALA A 26 19.69 -23.22 -10.46
N SER A 27 19.66 -24.34 -11.20
CA SER A 27 19.71 -24.37 -12.67
C SER A 27 18.96 -23.18 -13.30
N ALA A 28 19.58 -22.49 -14.27
CA ALA A 28 19.14 -21.19 -14.80
C ALA A 28 17.65 -21.12 -15.18
N GLY A 29 17.06 -22.24 -15.64
CA GLY A 29 15.63 -22.32 -15.94
C GLY A 29 14.71 -22.32 -14.71
N ALA A 30 15.12 -22.96 -13.61
CA ALA A 30 14.36 -23.01 -12.36
C ALA A 30 14.43 -21.69 -11.58
N VAL A 31 15.54 -20.94 -11.69
CA VAL A 31 15.69 -19.60 -11.08
C VAL A 31 14.73 -18.61 -11.72
N SER A 32 14.62 -18.62 -13.06
CA SER A 32 13.70 -17.72 -13.77
C SER A 32 12.25 -17.92 -13.35
N GLN A 33 11.80 -19.17 -13.22
CA GLN A 33 10.44 -19.48 -12.79
C GLN A 33 10.18 -19.04 -11.34
N LYS A 34 11.08 -19.37 -10.40
CA LYS A 34 10.96 -18.94 -9.00
C LYS A 34 10.93 -17.43 -8.84
N MET A 35 11.77 -16.72 -9.60
CA MET A 35 11.77 -15.25 -9.61
C MET A 35 10.44 -14.69 -10.15
N HIS A 36 9.87 -15.32 -11.18
CA HIS A 36 8.58 -14.92 -11.73
C HIS A 36 7.42 -15.16 -10.75
N ASP A 37 7.44 -16.29 -10.04
CA ASP A 37 6.43 -16.62 -9.02
C ASP A 37 6.55 -15.69 -7.80
N TRP A 38 7.77 -15.38 -7.39
CA TRP A 38 8.03 -14.37 -6.36
C TRP A 38 7.50 -12.99 -6.78
N ALA A 39 7.78 -12.56 -8.02
CA ALA A 39 7.27 -11.30 -8.55
C ALA A 39 5.73 -11.23 -8.53
N LYS A 40 5.04 -12.32 -8.89
CA LYS A 40 3.57 -12.41 -8.83
C LYS A 40 3.04 -12.31 -7.40
N ALA A 41 3.72 -12.95 -6.43
CA ALA A 41 3.35 -12.85 -5.02
C ALA A 41 3.46 -11.39 -4.52
N ILE A 42 4.55 -10.70 -4.86
CA ILE A 42 4.74 -9.28 -4.52
C ILE A 42 3.66 -8.39 -5.14
N GLU A 43 3.30 -8.61 -6.41
CA GLU A 43 2.22 -7.84 -7.06
C GLU A 43 0.88 -8.03 -6.36
N THR A 44 0.55 -9.27 -6.01
CA THR A 44 -0.71 -9.59 -5.31
C THR A 44 -0.79 -8.88 -3.96
N LEU A 45 0.30 -8.93 -3.17
CA LEU A 45 0.39 -8.20 -1.91
C LEU A 45 0.29 -6.68 -2.13
N TYR A 46 0.95 -6.16 -3.17
CA TYR A 46 0.95 -4.73 -3.48
C TYR A 46 -0.44 -4.22 -3.85
N VAL A 47 -1.24 -4.98 -4.59
CA VAL A 47 -2.64 -4.63 -4.89
C VAL A 47 -3.45 -4.52 -3.60
N SER A 48 -3.31 -5.46 -2.67
CA SER A 48 -4.02 -5.41 -1.38
C SER A 48 -3.61 -4.18 -0.55
N TYR A 49 -2.32 -3.85 -0.53
CA TYR A 49 -1.79 -2.67 0.15
C TYR A 49 -2.32 -1.37 -0.46
N VAL A 50 -2.34 -1.25 -1.80
CA VAL A 50 -2.86 -0.06 -2.48
C VAL A 50 -4.35 0.10 -2.23
N ALA A 51 -5.13 -0.98 -2.27
CA ALA A 51 -6.55 -0.95 -1.94
C ALA A 51 -6.78 -0.47 -0.49
N ALA A 52 -6.05 -1.02 0.48
CA ALA A 52 -6.13 -0.60 1.88
C ALA A 52 -5.73 0.88 2.07
N ARG A 53 -4.66 1.32 1.39
CA ARG A 53 -4.19 2.71 1.43
C ARG A 53 -5.20 3.67 0.80
N ALA A 54 -5.83 3.30 -0.30
CA ALA A 54 -6.88 4.09 -0.94
C ALA A 54 -8.11 4.21 -0.03
N ALA A 55 -8.55 3.10 0.58
CA ALA A 55 -9.66 3.12 1.54
C ALA A 55 -9.36 4.01 2.75
N LYS A 56 -8.12 3.98 3.27
CA LYS A 56 -7.69 4.90 4.33
C LYS A 56 -7.74 6.36 3.88
N SER A 57 -7.18 6.67 2.71
CA SER A 57 -7.18 8.05 2.17
C SER A 57 -8.58 8.60 1.98
N LEU A 58 -9.56 7.77 1.62
CA LEU A 58 -10.97 8.19 1.52
C LEU A 58 -11.57 8.51 2.88
N ARG A 59 -11.29 7.72 3.93
CA ARG A 59 -11.73 8.02 5.29
C ARG A 59 -11.12 9.32 5.81
N ASP A 60 -9.80 9.47 5.67
CA ASP A 60 -9.09 10.68 6.09
C ASP A 60 -9.65 11.94 5.40
N ALA A 61 -10.01 11.83 4.12
CA ALA A 61 -10.65 12.92 3.38
C ALA A 61 -12.05 13.26 3.90
N GLU A 62 -12.86 12.26 4.25
CA GLU A 62 -14.20 12.51 4.77
C GLU A 62 -14.18 13.09 6.20
N GLU A 63 -13.28 12.59 7.05
CA GLU A 63 -13.03 13.17 8.38
C GLU A 63 -12.62 14.65 8.26
N SER A 64 -11.78 15.00 7.28
CA SER A 64 -11.41 16.40 7.04
C SER A 64 -12.62 17.28 6.69
N ARG A 65 -13.54 16.79 5.84
CA ARG A 65 -14.78 17.51 5.48
C ARG A 65 -15.71 17.69 6.67
N GLN A 66 -15.87 16.64 7.47
CA GLN A 66 -16.71 16.67 8.67
C GLN A 66 -16.16 17.67 9.69
N THR A 67 -14.86 17.64 9.96
CA THR A 67 -14.22 18.58 10.89
C THR A 67 -14.31 20.03 10.40
N ASP A 68 -14.15 20.28 9.11
CA ASP A 68 -14.33 21.61 8.54
C ASP A 68 -15.77 22.11 8.60
N MET A 69 -16.76 21.23 8.37
CA MET A 69 -18.18 21.56 8.54
C MET A 69 -18.48 21.94 10.00
N LEU A 70 -17.99 21.15 10.96
CA LEU A 70 -18.17 21.42 12.40
C LEU A 70 -17.52 22.75 12.80
N ARG A 71 -16.32 23.06 12.29
CA ARG A 71 -15.67 24.36 12.52
C ARG A 71 -16.54 25.51 12.02
N ARG A 72 -17.08 25.42 10.80
CA ARG A 72 -17.96 26.46 10.24
C ARG A 72 -19.22 26.67 11.08
N LEU A 73 -19.89 25.58 11.48
CA LEU A 73 -21.08 25.65 12.33
C LEU A 73 -20.77 26.29 13.69
N SER A 74 -19.66 25.91 14.32
CA SER A 74 -19.25 26.53 15.59
C SER A 74 -19.01 28.04 15.45
N LEU A 75 -18.32 28.47 14.38
CA LEU A 75 -18.07 29.90 14.13
C LEU A 75 -19.39 30.65 13.90
N SER A 76 -20.33 30.05 13.17
CA SER A 76 -21.65 30.67 12.97
C SER A 76 -22.46 30.76 14.27
N ALA A 77 -22.30 29.80 15.19
CA ALA A 77 -23.01 29.79 16.47
C ALA A 77 -22.47 30.82 17.47
N TRP A 78 -21.16 31.09 17.45
CA TRP A 78 -20.53 32.10 18.32
C TRP A 78 -20.64 33.53 17.78
N ALA A 79 -20.99 33.69 16.49
CA ALA A 79 -21.19 35.00 15.86
C ALA A 79 -22.64 35.53 15.95
N ALA A 80 -23.56 34.73 16.52
CA ALA A 80 -24.95 35.09 16.80
C ALA A 80 -25.13 35.41 18.29
#